data_AF-A0A4V6UEK4-F1
#
_entry.id   AF-A0A4V6UEK4-F1
#
_cell.length_a   1.000
_cell.length_b   1.000
_cell.length_c   1.000
_cell.angle_alpha   90.00
_cell.angle_beta   90.00
_cell.angle_gamma   90.00
#
_symmetry.space_group_name_H-M   'P 1'
#
loop_
_entity.id
_entity.type
_entity.pdbx_description
1 polymer ?
#
loop_
_entity_poly.entity_id
_entity_poly.type
_entity_poly.pdbx_seq_one_letter_code
_entity_poly.pdbx_strand_id
1 'polypeptide(L)'
;MKSSNAIGQEVPFCLCKQVMFRKPSKPELRYSGVRNEYVIWCPTCGYRTRPDSNKQSVIADWYLSNQPGNKHIENLWIKRYLEIREGATVVAQENENNAI
;
A
#
# COMPACT_ATOMS: atom_id res chain seq x y z
N MET A 1 -1.07 -33.21 -19.40
CA MET A 1 -0.84 -31.78 -19.10
C MET A 1 -0.78 -31.61 -17.59
N LYS A 2 0.38 -31.26 -17.03
CA LYS A 2 0.47 -30.95 -15.59
C LYS A 2 -0.10 -29.56 -15.38
N SER A 3 -1.23 -29.47 -14.69
CA SER A 3 -1.79 -28.19 -14.23
C SER A 3 -0.80 -27.60 -13.22
N SER A 4 -0.11 -26.55 -13.62
CA SER A 4 0.67 -25.73 -12.68
C SER A 4 -0.33 -25.03 -11.78
N ASN A 5 -0.58 -25.59 -10.59
CA ASN A 5 -1.26 -24.86 -9.53
C ASN A 5 -0.42 -23.61 -9.26
N ALA A 6 -0.95 -22.44 -9.60
CA ALA A 6 -0.40 -21.19 -9.12
C ALA A 6 -0.34 -21.33 -7.59
N ILE A 7 0.87 -21.38 -7.03
CA ILE A 7 1.08 -21.40 -5.58
C ILE A 7 0.33 -20.16 -5.09
N GLY A 8 -0.79 -20.36 -4.41
CA GLY A 8 -1.59 -19.30 -3.81
C GLY A 8 -0.76 -18.67 -2.71
N GLN A 9 0.18 -17.81 -3.08
CA GLN A 9 0.98 -17.07 -2.12
C GLN A 9 0.02 -16.27 -1.26
N GLU A 10 0.17 -16.41 0.05
CA GLU A 10 -0.56 -15.54 0.97
C GLU A 10 -0.10 -14.10 0.75
N VAL A 11 -1.06 -13.17 0.74
CA VAL A 11 -0.77 -11.74 0.58
C VAL A 11 0.19 -11.30 1.69
N PRO A 12 1.37 -10.73 1.35
CA PRO A 12 2.37 -10.40 2.34
C PRO A 12 1.85 -9.34 3.31
N PHE A 13 2.24 -9.45 4.57
CA PHE A 13 2.04 -8.37 5.53
C PHE A 13 2.86 -7.14 5.15
N CYS A 14 2.43 -5.98 5.66
CA CYS A 14 3.14 -4.74 5.41
C CYS A 14 4.56 -4.74 6.01
N LEU A 15 5.53 -4.15 5.29
CA LEU A 15 6.91 -4.00 5.75
C LEU A 15 7.07 -3.07 6.97
N CYS A 16 6.00 -2.46 7.47
CA CYS A 16 6.05 -1.75 8.75
C CYS A 16 6.48 -2.65 9.92
N LYS A 17 6.40 -3.98 9.78
CA LYS A 17 7.01 -4.91 10.74
C LYS A 17 8.53 -4.82 10.77
N GLN A 18 9.17 -4.74 9.61
CA GLN A 18 10.62 -4.70 9.46
C GLN A 18 11.15 -3.28 9.63
N VAL A 19 10.51 -2.32 8.96
CA VAL A 19 10.95 -0.93 8.90
C VAL A 19 10.63 -0.15 10.18
N MET A 20 9.49 -0.45 10.81
CA MET A 20 8.97 0.32 11.96
C MET A 20 8.77 -0.54 13.21
N PHE A 21 9.11 -1.83 13.18
CA PHE A 21 8.91 -2.77 14.28
C PHE A 21 7.46 -2.86 14.80
N ARG A 22 6.47 -2.63 13.92
CA ARG A 22 5.03 -2.74 14.26
C ARG A 22 4.49 -4.16 14.05
N LYS A 23 3.36 -4.50 14.67
CA LYS A 23 2.60 -5.72 14.36
C LYS A 23 1.53 -5.43 13.28
N PRO A 24 1.77 -5.74 11.99
CA PRO A 24 0.85 -5.41 10.92
C PRO A 24 -0.44 -6.23 11.00
N SER A 25 -1.56 -5.56 10.78
CA SER A 25 -2.85 -6.19 10.46
C SER A 25 -2.87 -6.66 9.01
N LYS A 26 -3.83 -7.53 8.67
CA LYS A 26 -4.07 -7.95 7.29
C LYS A 26 -4.35 -6.72 6.41
N PRO A 27 -3.72 -6.58 5.23
CA PRO A 27 -4.03 -5.47 4.34
C PRO A 27 -5.45 -5.54 3.81
N GLU A 28 -6.05 -4.38 3.57
CA GLU A 28 -7.39 -4.28 2.99
C GLU A 28 -7.32 -3.76 1.57
N LEU A 29 -8.11 -4.38 0.68
CA LEU A 29 -8.38 -3.85 -0.65
C LEU A 29 -9.61 -2.95 -0.57
N ARG A 30 -9.48 -1.71 -1.03
CA ARG A 30 -10.55 -0.72 -1.10
C ARG A 30 -10.77 -0.31 -2.56
N TYR A 31 -12.01 0.06 -2.86
CA TYR A 31 -12.41 0.59 -4.16
C TYR A 31 -13.16 1.91 -3.96
N SER A 32 -12.79 2.92 -4.75
CA SER A 32 -13.51 4.19 -4.81
C SER A 32 -14.38 4.22 -6.06
N GLY A 33 -15.70 4.22 -5.88
CA GLY A 33 -16.64 4.35 -6.99
C GLY A 33 -16.58 5.72 -7.68
N VAL A 34 -16.23 6.78 -6.94
CA VAL A 34 -16.11 8.15 -7.47
C VAL A 34 -14.89 8.28 -8.39
N ARG A 35 -13.77 7.65 -8.02
CA ARG A 35 -12.52 7.71 -8.81
C ARG A 35 -12.33 6.53 -9.76
N ASN A 36 -13.16 5.49 -9.65
CA ASN A 36 -13.01 4.22 -10.36
C ASN A 36 -11.62 3.60 -10.16
N GLU A 37 -11.14 3.58 -8.91
CA GLU A 37 -9.79 3.18 -8.54
C GLU A 37 -9.79 2.20 -7.36
N TYR A 38 -8.88 1.25 -7.39
CA TYR A 38 -8.54 0.35 -6.31
C TYR A 38 -7.30 0.85 -5.56
N VAL A 39 -7.22 0.54 -4.26
CA VAL A 39 -6.02 0.75 -3.42
C VAL A 39 -5.92 -0.42 -2.44
N ILE A 40 -4.71 -0.92 -2.19
CA ILE A 40 -4.43 -1.77 -1.02
C ILE A 40 -3.72 -0.93 0.03
N TRP A 41 -4.14 -1.05 1.30
CA TRP A 41 -3.56 -0.29 2.40
C TRP A 41 -3.34 -1.12 3.67
N CYS A 42 -2.40 -0.67 4.50
CA CYS A 42 -2.13 -1.20 5.83
C CYS A 42 -2.90 -0.39 6.88
N PRO A 43 -3.87 -0.98 7.61
CA PRO A 43 -4.57 -0.29 8.70
C PRO A 43 -3.65 0.13 9.86
N THR A 44 -2.52 -0.57 10.06
CA THR A 44 -1.60 -0.33 11.18
C THR A 44 -0.70 0.89 11.00
N CYS A 45 -0.28 1.19 9.76
CA CYS A 45 0.66 2.28 9.51
C CYS A 45 0.18 3.31 8.49
N GLY A 46 -0.88 3.01 7.73
CA GLY A 46 -1.40 3.89 6.67
C GLY A 46 -0.64 3.80 5.34
N TYR A 47 0.38 2.95 5.22
CA TYR A 47 1.02 2.65 3.94
C TYR A 47 -0.01 2.14 2.94
N ARG A 48 0.05 2.61 1.69
CA ARG A 48 -0.88 2.24 0.63
C ARG A 48 -0.20 2.19 -0.73
N THR A 49 -0.71 1.34 -1.61
CA THR A 49 -0.29 1.27 -3.02
C THR A 49 -0.56 2.58 -3.75
N ARG A 50 -0.08 2.69 -4.97
CA ARG A 50 -0.66 3.67 -5.90
C ARG A 50 -2.09 3.26 -6.26
N PRO A 51 -3.05 4.21 -6.35
CA PRO A 51 -4.36 3.93 -6.91
C PRO A 51 -4.25 3.48 -8.37
N ASP A 52 -5.07 2.53 -8.77
CA ASP A 52 -5.14 2.05 -10.16
C ASP A 52 -6.56 1.55 -10.47
N SER A 53 -7.05 1.72 -11.69
CA SER A 53 -8.38 1.24 -12.09
C SER A 53 -8.44 -0.28 -12.25
N ASN A 54 -7.29 -0.96 -12.33
CA ASN A 54 -7.17 -2.40 -12.38
C ASN A 54 -6.79 -2.99 -11.01
N LYS A 55 -7.69 -3.82 -10.47
CA LYS A 55 -7.50 -4.53 -9.21
C LYS A 55 -6.21 -5.37 -9.17
N GLN A 56 -5.81 -5.98 -10.27
CA GLN A 56 -4.59 -6.81 -10.30
C GLN A 56 -3.32 -5.98 -10.25
N SER A 57 -3.33 -4.76 -10.79
CA SER A 57 -2.21 -3.83 -10.72
C SER A 57 -1.90 -3.47 -9.27
N VAL A 58 -2.91 -3.14 -8.46
CA VAL A 58 -2.67 -2.81 -7.03
C VAL A 58 -2.29 -4.03 -6.20
N ILE A 59 -2.76 -5.22 -6.55
CA ILE A 59 -2.31 -6.46 -5.91
C ILE A 59 -0.82 -6.67 -6.21
N ALA A 60 -0.40 -6.58 -7.47
CA ALA A 60 1.00 -6.71 -7.85
C ALA A 60 1.88 -5.65 -7.16
N ASP A 61 1.45 -4.38 -7.13
CA ASP A 61 2.17 -3.29 -6.45
C ASP A 61 2.36 -3.59 -4.95
N TRP A 62 1.34 -4.13 -4.28
CA TRP A 62 1.44 -4.53 -2.88
C TRP A 62 2.48 -5.62 -2.66
N TYR A 63 2.48 -6.66 -3.49
CA TYR A 63 3.45 -7.76 -3.41
C TYR A 63 4.87 -7.28 -3.66
N LEU A 64 5.08 -6.46 -4.68
CA LEU A 64 6.40 -5.91 -5.03
C LEU A 64 6.93 -4.96 -3.94
N SER A 65 6.03 -4.18 -3.34
CA SER A 65 6.40 -3.18 -2.33
C SER A 65 6.60 -3.77 -0.92
N ASN A 66 6.13 -5.00 -0.65
CA ASN A 66 6.20 -5.60 0.68
C ASN A 66 7.00 -6.91 0.74
N GLN A 67 8.07 -7.01 -0.06
CA GLN A 67 8.98 -8.16 -0.06
C GLN A 67 10.00 -8.07 1.09
N PRO A 68 9.98 -8.97 2.09
CA PRO A 68 10.92 -8.93 3.20
C PRO A 68 12.34 -9.32 2.77
N GLY A 69 13.35 -8.74 3.43
CA GLY A 69 14.75 -9.11 3.21
C GLY A 69 15.40 -8.46 1.99
N ASN A 70 14.67 -7.59 1.27
CA ASN A 70 15.22 -6.82 0.17
C ASN A 70 15.38 -5.34 0.57
N LYS A 71 16.62 -4.94 0.87
CA LYS A 71 16.97 -3.57 1.31
C LYS A 71 16.58 -2.49 0.29
N HIS A 72 16.63 -2.80 -1.01
CA HIS A 72 16.20 -1.86 -2.04
C HIS A 72 14.68 -1.60 -1.95
N ILE A 73 13.89 -2.66 -1.76
CA ILE A 73 12.44 -2.55 -1.57
C ILE A 73 12.10 -1.82 -0.27
N GLU A 74 12.81 -2.08 0.82
CA GLU A 74 12.62 -1.33 2.08
C GLU A 74 12.86 0.18 1.91
N ASN A 75 13.90 0.58 1.16
CA ASN A 75 14.15 1.99 0.87
C ASN A 75 13.03 2.62 0.02
N LEU A 76 12.53 1.90 -1.00
CA LEU A 76 11.40 2.36 -1.81
C LEU A 76 10.12 2.46 -0.98
N TRP A 77 9.90 1.51 -0.07
CA TRP A 77 8.79 1.51 0.86
C TRP A 77 8.84 2.75 1.76
N ILE A 78 10.00 3.08 2.34
CA ILE A 78 10.19 4.27 3.18
C ILE A 78 9.87 5.54 2.39
N LYS A 79 10.43 5.67 1.17
CA LYS A 79 10.17 6.84 0.31
C LYS A 79 8.67 7.02 0.06
N ARG A 80 7.98 5.96 -0.36
CA ARG A 80 6.54 6.00 -0.59
C ARG A 80 5.75 6.31 0.67
N TYR A 81 6.16 5.76 1.81
CA TYR A 81 5.53 6.03 3.10
C TYR A 81 5.61 7.52 3.48
N LEU A 82 6.76 8.15 3.25
CA LEU A 82 6.96 9.57 3.48
C LEU A 82 6.12 10.41 2.51
N GLU A 83 6.11 10.10 1.22
CA GLU A 83 5.23 10.76 0.23
C GLU A 83 3.75 10.72 0.64
N ILE A 84 3.29 9.58 1.17
CA ILE A 84 1.92 9.42 1.67
C ILE A 84 1.65 10.34 2.86
N ARG A 85 2.59 10.45 3.81
CA ARG A 85 2.44 11.28 5.00
C ARG A 85 2.50 12.76 4.68
N GLU A 86 3.48 13.16 3.87
CA GLU A 86 3.70 14.55 3.47
C GLU A 86 2.56 15.03 2.56
N GLY A 87 2.18 14.25 1.55
CA GLY A 87 1.04 14.58 0.69
C GLY A 87 -0.30 14.62 1.45
N ALA A 88 -0.46 13.82 2.52
CA ALA A 88 -1.63 13.93 3.39
C ALA A 88 -1.63 15.21 4.22
N THR A 89 -0.45 15.70 4.66
CA THR A 89 -0.36 16.96 5.40
C THR A 89 -0.69 18.18 4.55
N VAL A 90 -0.32 18.21 3.27
CA VAL A 90 -0.65 19.35 2.38
C VAL A 90 -2.16 19.40 2.08
N VAL A 91 -2.78 18.25 1.76
CA VAL A 91 -4.23 18.19 1.48
C VAL A 91 -5.06 18.53 2.73
N ALA A 92 -4.62 18.16 3.92
CA ALA A 92 -5.30 18.54 5.16
C ALA A 92 -5.32 20.06 5.38
N GLN A 93 -4.19 20.73 5.15
CA GLN A 93 -4.07 22.18 5.28
C GLN A 93 -4.90 22.94 4.24
N GLU A 94 -4.94 22.49 2.99
CA GLU A 94 -5.77 23.12 1.95
C GLU A 94 -7.27 23.00 2.23
N ASN A 95 -7.72 21.86 2.77
CA ASN A 95 -9.14 21.69 3.12
C ASN A 95 -9.57 22.55 4.32
N GLU A 96 -8.69 22.79 5.30
CA GLU A 96 -8.96 23.71 6.42
C GLU A 96 -9.02 25.17 5.94
N ASN A 97 -8.14 25.57 5.02
CA ASN A 97 -8.11 26.93 4.48
C ASN A 97 -9.26 27.25 3.51
N ASN A 98 -9.87 26.23 2.89
CA ASN A 98 -11.02 26.38 1.97
C ASN A 98 -12.39 26.21 2.65
N ALA A 99 -12.43 26.01 3.98
CA ALA A 99 -13.66 25.87 4.76
C ALA A 99 -14.08 27.18 5.46
N ILE A 100 -13.50 28.33 5.09
CA ILE A 100 -13.79 29.67 5.61
C ILE A 100 -14.51 30.50 4.57
#